data_AF-U6KU03-F1
#
_entry.id   AF-U6KU03-F1
#
_cell.length_a   1.000
_cell.length_b   1.000
_cell.length_c   1.000
_cell.angle_alpha   90.00
_cell.angle_beta   90.00
_cell.angle_gamma   90.00
#
_symmetry.space_group_name_H-M   'P 1'
#
loop_
_entity.id
_entity.type
_entity.pdbx_description
1 polymer ?
#
loop_
_entity_poly.entity_id
_entity_poly.type
_entity_poly.pdbx_seq_one_letter_code
_entity_poly.pdbx_strand_id
1 'polypeptide(L)'
;MSDISDFSESDFDKPPPPPPPKGGLTRGKTGKVPFPPTKNAAAAAAAKLGPSSSVEGLGADLKKGDNKDGAKDLRKAGSNVGGDKDKDKGGKTENEGEKKSSRPVGRRAGSGPQSQPSLDKATGVLSPPDFFISKIVHDGQCFTPRVGHCVVEAKGSVYLFGGENEEKTSSEDMIRFDPNTNDFELVDTKGSGPGPRRGASLTLWRQSPTSEASLLLFGGIDESQVAVSESWMFDLASRQWKEMAFKNKPEARHSHASVYHQQKGTLLVFGGQGAEGNVLQDAHILEGSSWRPLESATDTLAPCGRCGHSASLCELSNKFVVAVFGGDISGTGKGENDLWLYDIADDSWDVIDEYAGEPPCPRWKHAAAFFDNRLWIIGGTYAGWFRNYIMSDFFVFDFVAKCWFKCDVDPKDLGSHTDVGSLTVLPSSRAIFIFGGADQRGCPCADVYRLAPVCTTISLSGLRQDMQRTVAEVKQMRLEMDKTLQETGELKETVTQIASQTEAAEAKLQGVVDTASSASQQMADLVKAQQQLQASLKRIEESVAQAEASVKSFSNIEKRFGVMEVTVQEVLAKLEQKADISSLKAIAAKVGTASDDEEA
;
A
#
# COMPACT_ATOMS: atom_id res chain seq x y z
N MET A 1 52.34 21.31 -45.67
CA MET A 1 53.44 21.62 -44.74
C MET A 1 53.00 21.08 -43.39
N SER A 2 53.60 20.08 -42.76
CA SER A 2 54.72 19.15 -43.07
C SER A 2 54.81 18.25 -41.81
N ASP A 3 55.10 16.94 -41.81
CA ASP A 3 55.60 16.03 -42.84
C ASP A 3 54.93 14.64 -42.73
N ILE A 4 55.10 13.81 -43.76
CA ILE A 4 54.74 12.39 -43.79
C ILE A 4 56.02 11.61 -44.15
N SER A 5 56.25 10.47 -43.48
CA SER A 5 57.20 9.36 -43.78
C SER A 5 58.13 8.99 -42.63
N ASP A 6 57.81 7.90 -41.91
CA ASP A 6 58.71 6.73 -41.81
C ASP A 6 57.98 5.57 -41.14
N PHE A 7 57.50 4.63 -41.94
CA PHE A 7 57.11 3.29 -41.53
C PHE A 7 57.97 2.32 -42.34
N SER A 8 59.00 1.73 -41.72
CA SER A 8 59.79 0.66 -42.31
C SER A 8 59.34 -0.69 -41.77
N GLU A 9 58.82 -1.55 -42.65
CA GLU A 9 58.45 -2.94 -42.32
C GLU A 9 59.72 -3.78 -42.03
N SER A 10 60.02 -4.10 -40.76
CA SER A 10 61.10 -5.07 -40.46
C SER A 10 61.06 -5.80 -39.10
N ASP A 11 59.97 -5.74 -38.31
CA ASP A 11 59.95 -6.34 -36.95
C ASP A 11 59.06 -7.59 -36.79
N PHE A 12 58.41 -8.07 -37.86
CA PHE A 12 57.68 -9.34 -37.86
C PHE A 12 58.56 -10.55 -38.26
N ASP A 13 59.65 -10.81 -37.52
CA ASP A 13 60.27 -12.15 -37.46
C ASP A 13 61.31 -12.29 -36.33
N LYS A 14 60.85 -12.45 -35.08
CA LYS A 14 61.69 -12.93 -33.95
C LYS A 14 60.90 -13.90 -33.07
N PRO A 15 61.33 -15.18 -32.92
CA PRO A 15 60.68 -16.12 -32.01
C PRO A 15 60.94 -15.76 -30.53
N PRO A 16 60.01 -16.11 -29.61
CA PRO A 16 60.12 -15.75 -28.20
C PRO A 16 61.25 -16.51 -27.47
N PRO A 17 61.89 -15.90 -26.44
CA PRO A 17 62.95 -16.55 -25.67
C PRO A 17 62.42 -17.67 -24.76
N PRO A 18 63.22 -18.71 -24.47
CA PRO A 18 62.80 -19.86 -23.67
C PRO A 18 62.68 -19.52 -22.16
N PRO A 19 61.82 -20.25 -21.41
CA PRO A 19 61.60 -20.00 -19.99
C PRO A 19 62.79 -20.42 -19.11
N PRO A 20 63.00 -19.75 -17.95
CA PRO A 20 64.10 -20.05 -17.04
C PRO A 20 63.92 -21.41 -16.31
N PRO A 21 65.03 -22.07 -15.91
CA PRO A 21 65.01 -23.43 -15.37
C PRO A 21 64.48 -23.52 -13.93
N LYS A 22 63.77 -24.62 -13.64
CA LYS A 22 63.30 -24.96 -12.29
C LYS A 22 64.46 -25.46 -11.41
N GLY A 23 64.89 -24.64 -10.45
CA GLY A 23 65.83 -25.05 -9.39
C GLY A 23 65.10 -25.54 -8.13
N GLY A 24 65.49 -26.71 -7.61
CA GLY A 24 64.89 -27.30 -6.41
C GLY A 24 65.71 -27.10 -5.13
N LEU A 25 65.00 -26.88 -4.02
CA LEU A 25 65.33 -27.22 -2.62
C LEU A 25 66.77 -27.02 -2.10
N THR A 26 66.91 -26.21 -1.04
CA THR A 26 67.64 -26.61 0.18
C THR A 26 67.19 -25.81 1.40
N ARG A 27 67.66 -26.20 2.59
CA ARG A 27 66.98 -26.05 3.89
C ARG A 27 67.86 -25.29 4.89
N GLY A 28 67.32 -24.24 5.55
CA GLY A 28 68.03 -23.46 6.56
C GLY A 28 67.16 -23.12 7.78
N LYS A 29 67.67 -23.40 8.99
CA LYS A 29 67.11 -22.95 10.29
C LYS A 29 67.67 -21.53 10.58
N THR A 30 67.22 -20.68 11.52
CA THR A 30 66.69 -20.83 12.90
C THR A 30 66.04 -19.51 13.35
N GLY A 31 65.04 -19.54 14.26
CA GLY A 31 64.60 -18.33 15.00
C GLY A 31 63.30 -18.50 15.79
N LYS A 32 63.38 -18.82 17.09
CA LYS A 32 62.27 -18.75 18.08
C LYS A 32 62.10 -17.28 18.56
N VAL A 33 61.09 -16.81 19.31
CA VAL A 33 60.38 -17.37 20.50
C VAL A 33 58.96 -16.71 20.67
N PRO A 34 58.15 -16.88 21.74
CA PRO A 34 56.88 -17.63 21.64
C PRO A 34 55.60 -16.89 22.13
N PHE A 35 54.43 -17.53 21.97
CA PHE A 35 53.30 -17.39 22.92
C PHE A 35 52.50 -18.70 23.07
N PRO A 36 52.38 -19.20 24.30
CA PRO A 36 51.27 -20.06 24.74
C PRO A 36 50.75 -19.65 26.15
N PRO A 37 49.74 -20.32 26.74
CA PRO A 37 48.67 -21.14 26.17
C PRO A 37 47.25 -20.73 26.64
N THR A 38 46.23 -21.30 26.00
CA THR A 38 44.87 -21.44 26.55
C THR A 38 44.84 -22.27 27.85
N LYS A 39 43.93 -21.94 28.77
CA LYS A 39 43.48 -22.85 29.85
C LYS A 39 41.95 -22.88 29.97
N ASN A 40 41.44 -24.08 30.25
CA ASN A 40 40.03 -24.42 30.43
C ASN A 40 39.55 -24.19 31.88
N ALA A 41 38.22 -24.31 32.04
CA ALA A 41 37.53 -25.11 33.07
C ALA A 41 36.83 -24.41 34.27
N ALA A 42 35.49 -24.43 34.20
CA ALA A 42 34.59 -25.25 35.06
C ALA A 42 33.86 -24.66 36.29
N ALA A 43 32.68 -25.28 36.54
CA ALA A 43 31.84 -25.34 37.75
C ALA A 43 31.08 -24.05 38.15
N ALA A 44 29.73 -24.00 38.11
CA ALA A 44 28.73 -24.64 39.01
C ALA A 44 28.60 -23.90 40.38
N ALA A 45 27.46 -23.75 41.06
CA ALA A 45 26.02 -23.95 40.85
C ALA A 45 25.28 -23.51 42.15
N ALA A 46 23.95 -23.67 42.24
CA ALA A 46 23.02 -23.40 43.36
C ALA A 46 22.49 -21.94 43.47
N ALA A 47 21.18 -21.60 43.42
CA ALA A 47 19.86 -22.26 43.64
C ALA A 47 19.21 -22.10 45.03
N LYS A 48 17.98 -21.55 45.04
CA LYS A 48 16.85 -21.62 46.02
C LYS A 48 15.63 -20.98 45.29
N LEU A 49 14.55 -21.68 44.90
CA LEU A 49 13.40 -22.18 45.70
C LEU A 49 12.68 -21.05 46.48
N GLY A 50 11.38 -20.74 46.35
CA GLY A 50 10.19 -21.20 45.57
C GLY A 50 8.99 -20.29 46.00
N PRO A 51 7.68 -20.68 46.01
CA PRO A 51 6.87 -21.56 45.13
C PRO A 51 5.46 -20.97 44.74
N SER A 52 4.63 -21.75 44.02
CA SER A 52 3.15 -21.57 43.80
C SER A 52 2.70 -20.39 42.90
N SER A 53 1.53 -20.41 42.23
CA SER A 53 0.33 -21.23 42.44
C SER A 53 -0.36 -21.72 41.14
N SER A 54 -1.29 -22.66 41.34
CA SER A 54 -2.05 -23.43 40.35
C SER A 54 -3.45 -22.88 40.07
N VAL A 55 -3.98 -23.10 38.85
CA VAL A 55 -5.43 -23.34 38.62
C VAL A 55 -5.57 -24.48 37.60
N GLU A 56 -6.21 -25.58 38.01
CA GLU A 56 -6.66 -26.67 37.13
C GLU A 56 -8.10 -26.41 36.63
N GLY A 57 -8.53 -27.08 35.56
CA GLY A 57 -9.96 -27.19 35.27
C GLY A 57 -10.38 -27.75 33.90
N LEU A 58 -10.53 -29.09 33.83
CA LEU A 58 -11.36 -29.85 32.85
C LEU A 58 -10.88 -29.85 31.37
N GLY A 59 -10.78 -30.97 30.64
CA GLY A 59 -10.93 -32.39 30.98
C GLY A 59 -11.96 -33.13 30.12
N ALA A 60 -11.50 -33.87 29.09
CA ALA A 60 -12.23 -35.00 28.47
C ALA A 60 -11.32 -35.83 27.53
N ASP A 61 -11.05 -37.09 27.90
CA ASP A 61 -10.54 -38.14 27.00
C ASP A 61 -11.61 -38.59 25.99
N LEU A 62 -11.21 -39.16 24.85
CA LEU A 62 -11.79 -40.42 24.34
C LEU A 62 -10.85 -41.13 23.34
N LYS A 63 -10.89 -42.47 23.32
CA LYS A 63 -9.94 -43.35 22.59
C LYS A 63 -10.53 -43.94 21.31
N LYS A 64 -9.61 -44.30 20.40
CA LYS A 64 -9.61 -45.43 19.44
C LYS A 64 -10.92 -45.88 18.77
N GLY A 65 -10.85 -46.02 17.44
CA GLY A 65 -11.63 -46.98 16.66
C GLY A 65 -10.91 -47.36 15.37
N ASP A 66 -10.32 -48.56 15.34
CA ASP A 66 -9.87 -49.19 14.08
C ASP A 66 -11.08 -49.59 13.23
N ASN A 67 -10.99 -49.50 11.90
CA ASN A 67 -11.63 -50.52 11.07
C ASN A 67 -10.94 -50.71 9.71
N LYS A 68 -10.98 -51.96 9.23
CA LYS A 68 -10.40 -52.44 7.97
C LYS A 68 -11.50 -52.96 7.04
N ASP A 69 -11.06 -53.37 5.84
CA ASP A 69 -11.81 -54.13 4.83
C ASP A 69 -12.87 -53.33 4.04
N GLY A 70 -13.03 -53.54 2.73
CA GLY A 70 -12.29 -54.42 1.81
C GLY A 70 -12.98 -54.53 0.45
N ALA A 71 -12.39 -55.36 -0.44
CA ALA A 71 -12.84 -55.71 -1.79
C ALA A 71 -12.79 -54.63 -2.89
N LYS A 72 -12.66 -54.94 -4.19
CA LYS A 72 -11.88 -55.94 -4.95
C LYS A 72 -12.29 -55.86 -6.44
N ASP A 73 -11.33 -56.22 -7.30
CA ASP A 73 -11.49 -56.93 -8.58
C ASP A 73 -11.97 -56.23 -9.89
N LEU A 74 -10.98 -56.06 -10.77
CA LEU A 74 -10.88 -56.63 -12.13
C LEU A 74 -11.83 -56.16 -13.27
N ARG A 75 -11.21 -55.73 -14.38
CA ARG A 75 -11.13 -56.52 -15.64
C ARG A 75 -10.06 -56.00 -16.63
N LYS A 76 -9.69 -56.84 -17.60
CA LYS A 76 -8.53 -56.74 -18.50
C LYS A 76 -8.86 -57.36 -19.88
N ALA A 77 -8.01 -57.14 -20.89
CA ALA A 77 -8.02 -57.67 -22.28
C ALA A 77 -8.97 -56.96 -23.27
N GLY A 78 -8.73 -56.93 -24.59
CA GLY A 78 -7.61 -57.40 -25.44
C GLY A 78 -7.89 -57.02 -26.93
N SER A 79 -6.90 -56.58 -27.72
CA SER A 79 -6.10 -57.36 -28.70
C SER A 79 -6.69 -57.57 -30.12
N ASN A 80 -5.80 -57.60 -31.14
CA ASN A 80 -5.95 -57.97 -32.58
C ASN A 80 -6.46 -56.92 -33.60
N VAL A 81 -6.15 -56.98 -34.92
CA VAL A 81 -4.91 -57.32 -35.73
C VAL A 81 -5.23 -57.23 -37.25
N GLY A 82 -4.27 -56.80 -38.08
CA GLY A 82 -4.24 -56.99 -39.57
C GLY A 82 -4.88 -55.89 -40.44
N GLY A 83 -4.48 -55.66 -41.71
CA GLY A 83 -3.35 -56.20 -42.50
C GLY A 83 -3.52 -55.99 -44.03
N ASP A 84 -2.39 -55.87 -44.78
CA ASP A 84 -2.21 -55.96 -46.27
C ASP A 84 -2.81 -54.85 -47.19
N LYS A 85 -2.00 -54.13 -48.01
CA LYS A 85 -1.48 -54.37 -49.40
C LYS A 85 -2.44 -53.88 -50.53
N ASP A 86 -2.07 -53.49 -51.77
CA ASP A 86 -0.79 -53.31 -52.52
C ASP A 86 -1.05 -52.41 -53.78
N LYS A 87 -0.07 -51.59 -54.23
CA LYS A 87 0.20 -51.13 -55.65
C LYS A 87 -0.94 -50.41 -56.46
N ASP A 88 -0.74 -49.75 -57.61
CA ASP A 88 0.39 -49.64 -58.57
C ASP A 88 0.45 -48.28 -59.34
N LYS A 89 1.62 -48.02 -59.94
CA LYS A 89 2.12 -47.01 -60.93
C LYS A 89 1.22 -45.98 -61.66
N GLY A 90 1.83 -44.79 -61.86
CA GLY A 90 1.95 -44.05 -63.15
C GLY A 90 0.88 -42.98 -63.46
N GLY A 91 1.16 -41.86 -64.14
CA GLY A 91 2.41 -41.27 -64.63
C GLY A 91 2.15 -39.99 -65.45
N LYS A 92 3.11 -39.05 -65.49
CA LYS A 92 3.25 -37.84 -66.37
C LYS A 92 2.00 -37.22 -67.04
N THR A 93 1.77 -35.91 -66.81
CA THR A 93 2.10 -34.83 -67.79
C THR A 93 1.89 -33.43 -67.18
N GLU A 94 2.69 -32.47 -67.64
CA GLU A 94 2.54 -31.03 -67.38
C GLU A 94 1.38 -30.45 -68.24
N ASN A 95 0.66 -29.43 -67.74
CA ASN A 95 0.77 -28.05 -68.27
C ASN A 95 -0.01 -27.02 -67.43
N GLU A 96 0.35 -25.74 -67.58
CA GLU A 96 -0.24 -24.57 -66.91
C GLU A 96 -1.54 -24.06 -67.59
N GLY A 97 -2.37 -23.22 -66.93
CA GLY A 97 -3.42 -22.46 -67.64
C GLY A 97 -4.73 -22.03 -66.92
N GLU A 98 -4.65 -21.22 -65.86
CA GLU A 98 -5.61 -20.17 -65.43
C GLU A 98 -7.17 -20.35 -65.34
N LYS A 99 -7.68 -20.01 -64.12
CA LYS A 99 -8.86 -19.17 -63.79
C LYS A 99 -10.32 -19.58 -64.16
N LYS A 100 -11.11 -20.01 -63.15
CA LYS A 100 -12.17 -19.18 -62.48
C LYS A 100 -12.93 -19.94 -61.36
N SER A 101 -13.71 -19.20 -60.58
CA SER A 101 -14.28 -19.56 -59.27
C SER A 101 -15.77 -19.97 -59.25
N SER A 102 -16.17 -20.94 -58.40
CA SER A 102 -17.41 -20.86 -57.58
C SER A 102 -17.56 -21.98 -56.50
N ARG A 103 -18.13 -21.60 -55.35
CA ARG A 103 -18.51 -22.33 -54.10
C ARG A 103 -19.70 -23.36 -54.26
N PRO A 104 -20.30 -24.01 -53.21
CA PRO A 104 -19.85 -24.55 -51.88
C PRO A 104 -20.50 -25.93 -51.42
N VAL A 105 -20.21 -26.35 -50.15
CA VAL A 105 -20.95 -27.26 -49.20
C VAL A 105 -20.81 -28.80 -49.33
N GLY A 106 -20.58 -29.61 -48.26
CA GLY A 106 -20.19 -29.31 -46.85
C GLY A 106 -20.55 -30.39 -45.78
N ARG A 107 -20.11 -30.17 -44.51
CA ARG A 107 -20.48 -30.83 -43.21
C ARG A 107 -20.09 -32.33 -43.03
N ARG A 108 -19.75 -32.91 -41.85
CA ARG A 108 -19.56 -32.58 -40.40
C ARG A 108 -18.80 -33.82 -39.78
N ALA A 109 -18.26 -33.93 -38.55
CA ALA A 109 -17.78 -33.04 -37.44
C ALA A 109 -17.10 -33.92 -36.34
N GLY A 110 -16.31 -33.32 -35.42
CA GLY A 110 -15.73 -34.00 -34.22
C GLY A 110 -14.33 -33.45 -33.84
N SER A 111 -14.20 -32.28 -33.22
CA SER A 111 -14.20 -32.03 -31.75
C SER A 111 -12.84 -32.26 -31.04
N GLY A 112 -11.93 -31.30 -31.19
CA GLY A 112 -10.80 -31.03 -30.29
C GLY A 112 -10.97 -29.66 -29.60
N PRO A 113 -10.07 -29.25 -28.68
CA PRO A 113 -10.17 -27.96 -27.98
C PRO A 113 -10.14 -26.80 -28.98
N GLN A 114 -11.00 -25.80 -28.76
CA GLN A 114 -11.26 -24.75 -29.73
C GLN A 114 -10.19 -23.65 -29.65
N SER A 115 -9.29 -23.60 -30.64
CA SER A 115 -8.48 -22.41 -30.89
C SER A 115 -9.38 -21.23 -31.27
N GLN A 116 -9.09 -20.05 -30.72
CA GLN A 116 -9.79 -18.83 -31.10
C GLN A 116 -9.37 -18.37 -32.51
N PRO A 117 -10.18 -17.55 -33.21
CA PRO A 117 -9.87 -17.14 -34.57
C PRO A 117 -8.58 -16.33 -34.62
N SER A 118 -7.70 -16.66 -35.58
CA SER A 118 -6.50 -15.87 -35.86
C SER A 118 -6.87 -14.40 -36.09
N LEU A 119 -6.32 -13.50 -35.27
CA LEU A 119 -6.42 -12.06 -35.54
C LEU A 119 -5.80 -11.72 -36.90
N ASP A 120 -6.27 -10.62 -37.48
CA ASP A 120 -5.92 -10.20 -38.84
C ASP A 120 -4.41 -10.08 -39.07
N LYS A 121 -3.99 -10.34 -40.32
CA LYS A 121 -2.60 -10.22 -40.77
C LYS A 121 -2.03 -8.85 -40.37
N ALA A 122 -0.90 -8.87 -39.65
CA ALA A 122 -0.21 -7.68 -39.16
C ALA A 122 -0.04 -6.61 -40.26
N THR A 123 -0.72 -5.48 -40.10
CA THR A 123 -0.64 -4.35 -41.03
C THR A 123 0.62 -3.53 -40.76
N GLY A 124 1.74 -3.99 -41.31
CA GLY A 124 3.03 -3.31 -41.22
C GLY A 124 3.77 -3.64 -39.93
N VAL A 125 4.81 -4.45 -40.04
CA VAL A 125 5.80 -4.62 -38.97
C VAL A 125 6.69 -3.38 -38.98
N LEU A 126 6.58 -2.55 -37.94
CA LEU A 126 7.54 -1.47 -37.71
C LEU A 126 8.90 -2.08 -37.38
N SER A 127 9.98 -1.49 -37.90
CA SER A 127 11.33 -1.83 -37.47
C SER A 127 11.48 -1.66 -35.94
N PRO A 128 12.40 -2.40 -35.28
CA PRO A 128 12.73 -2.11 -33.90
C PRO A 128 13.08 -0.62 -33.74
N PRO A 129 12.72 0.02 -32.60
CA PRO A 129 13.05 1.41 -32.37
C PRO A 129 14.56 1.63 -32.32
N ASP A 130 15.04 2.62 -33.05
CA ASP A 130 16.42 3.09 -32.91
C ASP A 130 16.59 3.82 -31.59
N PHE A 131 17.75 3.62 -30.95
CA PHE A 131 18.13 4.29 -29.72
C PHE A 131 19.38 5.14 -29.91
N PHE A 132 19.32 6.38 -29.43
CA PHE A 132 20.50 7.17 -29.17
C PHE A 132 21.09 6.70 -27.85
N ILE A 133 22.25 6.06 -27.92
CA ILE A 133 22.95 5.50 -26.78
C ILE A 133 23.97 6.53 -26.29
N SER A 134 23.91 6.87 -25.01
CA SER A 134 24.88 7.73 -24.36
C SER A 134 25.41 7.04 -23.10
N LYS A 135 26.72 6.85 -23.01
CA LYS A 135 27.40 6.48 -21.77
C LYS A 135 27.41 7.68 -20.82
N ILE A 136 26.95 7.46 -19.60
CA ILE A 136 26.94 8.48 -18.54
C ILE A 136 28.31 8.44 -17.85
N VAL A 137 28.97 9.60 -17.79
CA VAL A 137 30.19 9.78 -17.01
C VAL A 137 29.78 10.27 -15.62
N HIS A 138 30.20 9.55 -14.58
CA HIS A 138 29.89 9.86 -13.19
C HIS A 138 31.13 9.71 -12.30
N ASP A 139 31.00 10.06 -11.02
CA ASP A 139 32.04 9.77 -10.04
C ASP A 139 32.09 8.25 -9.75
N GLY A 140 33.18 7.62 -10.17
CA GLY A 140 33.47 6.20 -9.90
C GLY A 140 33.82 5.89 -8.44
N GLN A 141 33.89 6.89 -7.56
CA GLN A 141 33.94 6.68 -6.11
C GLN A 141 32.55 6.40 -5.51
N CYS A 142 31.47 6.92 -6.10
CA CYS A 142 30.12 6.73 -5.58
C CYS A 142 29.49 5.42 -6.08
N PHE A 143 29.50 5.19 -7.40
CA PHE A 143 29.11 3.91 -7.98
C PHE A 143 30.38 3.15 -8.41
N THR A 144 30.80 2.19 -7.59
CA THR A 144 32.00 1.37 -7.83
C THR A 144 31.67 0.11 -8.63
N PRO A 145 32.65 -0.48 -9.37
CA PRO A 145 32.41 -1.61 -10.27
C PRO A 145 31.83 -2.85 -9.57
N ARG A 146 30.66 -3.33 -10.01
CA ARG A 146 29.92 -4.40 -9.32
C ARG A 146 28.94 -5.21 -10.18
N VAL A 147 28.65 -6.42 -9.72
CA VAL A 147 27.67 -7.38 -10.26
C VAL A 147 26.73 -7.91 -9.16
N GLY A 148 25.56 -8.41 -9.52
CA GLY A 148 24.55 -8.88 -8.57
C GLY A 148 23.91 -7.74 -7.76
N HIS A 149 23.97 -6.50 -8.24
CA HIS A 149 23.30 -5.36 -7.61
C HIS A 149 21.86 -5.25 -8.11
N CYS A 150 20.99 -4.61 -7.33
CA CYS A 150 19.59 -4.44 -7.67
C CYS A 150 19.27 -2.96 -7.91
N VAL A 151 18.43 -2.67 -8.91
CA VAL A 151 18.07 -1.31 -9.33
C VAL A 151 16.55 -1.16 -9.38
N VAL A 152 16.03 -0.02 -8.92
CA VAL A 152 14.59 0.31 -8.97
C VAL A 152 14.38 1.80 -9.23
N GLU A 153 13.37 2.16 -10.02
CA GLU A 153 12.91 3.55 -10.14
C GLU A 153 11.92 3.87 -9.02
N ALA A 154 12.10 5.02 -8.36
CA ALA A 154 11.15 5.53 -7.38
C ALA A 154 11.12 7.07 -7.37
N LYS A 155 9.92 7.63 -7.55
CA LYS A 155 9.64 9.09 -7.52
C LYS A 155 10.54 9.90 -8.50
N GLY A 156 10.91 9.31 -9.63
CA GLY A 156 11.74 9.93 -10.67
C GLY A 156 13.25 9.88 -10.42
N SER A 157 13.70 9.25 -9.33
CA SER A 157 15.11 8.89 -9.09
C SER A 157 15.29 7.38 -9.23
N VAL A 158 16.50 6.93 -9.53
CA VAL A 158 16.84 5.50 -9.52
C VAL A 158 17.61 5.17 -8.25
N TYR A 159 17.27 4.06 -7.61
CA TYR A 159 17.94 3.57 -6.41
C TYR A 159 18.65 2.25 -6.72
N LEU A 160 19.91 2.15 -6.31
CA LEU A 160 20.75 0.98 -6.46
C LEU A 160 21.15 0.48 -5.07
N PHE A 161 21.17 -0.83 -4.87
CA PHE A 161 21.61 -1.42 -3.62
C PHE A 161 22.45 -2.69 -3.82
N GLY A 162 23.53 -2.78 -3.03
CA GLY A 162 24.38 -3.96 -2.92
C GLY A 162 25.18 -4.29 -4.18
N GLY A 163 25.40 -5.58 -4.40
CA GLY A 163 26.28 -6.14 -5.43
C GLY A 163 27.68 -6.49 -4.89
N GLU A 164 28.48 -7.11 -5.75
CA GLU A 164 29.80 -7.68 -5.45
C GLU A 164 30.87 -7.16 -6.42
N ASN A 165 32.03 -6.80 -5.89
CA ASN A 165 33.18 -6.30 -6.66
C ASN A 165 34.09 -7.43 -7.18
N GLU A 166 35.19 -7.09 -7.89
CA GLU A 166 36.15 -8.08 -8.43
C GLU A 166 36.84 -8.91 -7.33
N GLU A 167 37.00 -8.35 -6.13
CA GLU A 167 37.58 -9.02 -4.95
C GLU A 167 36.59 -9.93 -4.21
N LYS A 168 35.35 -10.06 -4.72
CA LYS A 168 34.22 -10.78 -4.12
C LYS A 168 33.73 -10.22 -2.78
N THR A 169 33.97 -8.94 -2.55
CA THR A 169 33.40 -8.19 -1.44
C THR A 169 32.02 -7.69 -1.84
N SER A 170 30.99 -8.12 -1.10
CA SER A 170 29.63 -7.57 -1.23
C SER A 170 29.56 -6.16 -0.66
N SER A 171 28.69 -5.32 -1.20
CA SER A 171 28.45 -3.94 -0.74
C SER A 171 27.10 -3.83 -0.02
N GLU A 172 26.95 -2.84 0.86
CA GLU A 172 25.74 -2.51 1.63
C GLU A 172 25.23 -1.08 1.39
N ASP A 173 25.83 -0.38 0.44
CA ASP A 173 25.52 0.99 0.09
C ASP A 173 24.16 1.11 -0.61
N MET A 174 23.40 2.12 -0.19
CA MET A 174 22.23 2.62 -0.92
C MET A 174 22.70 3.83 -1.74
N ILE A 175 22.62 3.72 -3.07
CA ILE A 175 23.01 4.78 -3.99
C ILE A 175 21.75 5.30 -4.68
N ARG A 176 21.59 6.63 -4.74
CA ARG A 176 20.54 7.30 -5.49
C ARG A 176 21.16 7.97 -6.72
N PHE A 177 20.60 7.71 -7.89
CA PHE A 177 20.93 8.37 -9.15
C PHE A 177 19.79 9.32 -9.56
N ASP A 178 20.12 10.58 -9.85
CA ASP A 178 19.18 11.54 -10.41
C ASP A 178 19.33 11.61 -11.95
N PRO A 179 18.38 11.07 -12.73
CA PRO A 179 18.48 11.02 -14.18
C PRO A 179 18.36 12.38 -14.88
N ASN A 180 18.04 13.46 -14.16
CA ASN A 180 17.93 14.80 -14.73
C ASN A 180 19.28 15.54 -14.73
N THR A 181 20.09 15.35 -13.68
CA THR A 181 21.43 15.94 -13.57
C THR A 181 22.54 14.94 -13.91
N ASN A 182 22.24 13.65 -13.87
CA ASN A 182 23.17 12.51 -13.93
C ASN A 182 24.07 12.37 -12.70
N ASP A 183 23.67 12.94 -11.56
CA ASP A 183 24.43 12.85 -10.31
C ASP A 183 24.14 11.55 -9.55
N PHE A 184 25.16 11.05 -8.86
CA PHE A 184 25.07 9.94 -7.92
C PHE A 184 25.25 10.45 -6.49
N GLU A 185 24.33 10.07 -5.60
CA GLU A 185 24.30 10.40 -4.18
C GLU A 185 24.43 9.09 -3.37
N LEU A 186 25.49 8.96 -2.57
CA LEU A 186 25.54 7.93 -1.54
C LEU A 186 24.54 8.32 -0.44
N VAL A 187 23.50 7.53 -0.25
CA VAL A 187 22.40 7.88 0.67
C VAL A 187 22.83 7.59 2.09
N ASP A 188 22.87 8.63 2.94
CA ASP A 188 23.08 8.49 4.39
C ASP A 188 21.91 7.69 5.02
N THR A 189 22.11 6.39 5.21
CA THR A 189 21.14 5.48 5.82
C THR A 189 21.34 5.40 7.32
N LYS A 190 20.26 5.56 8.10
CA LYS A 190 20.33 5.55 9.57
C LYS A 190 19.86 4.23 10.16
N GLY A 191 20.57 3.76 11.19
CA GLY A 191 20.24 2.56 11.96
C GLY A 191 20.96 1.30 11.44
N SER A 192 20.53 0.13 11.91
CA SER A 192 20.96 -1.15 11.34
C SER A 192 20.30 -1.34 9.98
N GLY A 193 21.10 -1.48 8.93
CA GLY A 193 20.63 -1.87 7.60
C GLY A 193 20.62 -3.38 7.38
N PRO A 194 20.19 -3.83 6.18
CA PRO A 194 20.33 -5.21 5.72
C PRO A 194 21.77 -5.74 5.74
N GLY A 195 22.80 -4.90 5.65
CA GLY A 195 24.17 -5.37 5.49
C GLY A 195 24.49 -5.91 4.08
N PRO A 196 25.75 -6.31 3.83
CA PRO A 196 26.24 -6.48 2.47
C PRO A 196 25.67 -7.71 1.77
N ARG A 197 25.22 -7.56 0.52
CA ARG A 197 24.66 -8.69 -0.26
C ARG A 197 24.69 -8.50 -1.77
N ARG A 198 24.55 -9.62 -2.49
CA ARG A 198 24.34 -9.67 -3.95
C ARG A 198 23.16 -10.57 -4.33
N GLY A 199 22.62 -10.41 -5.54
CA GLY A 199 21.55 -11.26 -6.08
C GLY A 199 20.23 -11.19 -5.32
N ALA A 200 20.02 -10.13 -4.53
CA ALA A 200 18.75 -9.80 -3.90
C ALA A 200 17.83 -9.12 -4.91
N SER A 201 16.54 -8.98 -4.58
CA SER A 201 15.61 -8.15 -5.35
C SER A 201 15.21 -6.91 -4.56
N LEU A 202 15.25 -5.74 -5.20
CA LEU A 202 14.72 -4.48 -4.68
C LEU A 202 13.54 -4.04 -5.53
N THR A 203 12.39 -3.80 -4.91
CA THR A 203 11.16 -3.38 -5.59
C THR A 203 10.52 -2.19 -4.92
N LEU A 204 9.64 -1.49 -5.63
CA LEU A 204 8.68 -0.59 -4.99
C LEU A 204 7.77 -1.41 -4.07
N TRP A 205 7.38 -0.80 -2.94
CA TRP A 205 6.44 -1.39 -2.00
C TRP A 205 5.54 -0.31 -1.39
N ARG A 206 4.30 -0.69 -1.09
CA ARG A 206 3.36 0.10 -0.28
C ARG A 206 2.61 -0.84 0.63
N GLN A 207 2.61 -0.54 1.93
CA GLN A 207 1.89 -1.34 2.93
C GLN A 207 0.37 -1.04 2.92
N SER A 208 -0.02 0.11 2.38
CA SER A 208 -1.41 0.55 2.19
C SER A 208 -1.52 1.32 0.87
N PRO A 209 -2.67 1.34 0.16
CA PRO A 209 -2.88 2.26 -0.96
C PRO A 209 -2.59 3.73 -0.62
N THR A 210 -2.80 4.11 0.65
CA THR A 210 -2.54 5.45 1.19
C THR A 210 -1.14 5.66 1.77
N SER A 211 -0.31 4.62 1.89
CA SER A 211 1.07 4.82 2.36
C SER A 211 1.92 5.41 1.25
N GLU A 212 2.94 6.18 1.62
CA GLU A 212 4.00 6.53 0.68
C GLU A 212 4.67 5.29 0.09
N ALA A 213 5.34 5.48 -1.05
CA ALA A 213 6.18 4.45 -1.63
C ALA A 213 7.45 4.27 -0.79
N SER A 214 7.67 3.04 -0.34
CA SER A 214 8.93 2.57 0.23
C SER A 214 9.60 1.64 -0.79
N LEU A 215 10.86 1.29 -0.55
CA LEU A 215 11.51 0.19 -1.28
C LEU A 215 11.48 -1.07 -0.40
N LEU A 216 11.31 -2.24 -0.99
CA LEU A 216 11.39 -3.53 -0.31
C LEU A 216 12.49 -4.38 -0.95
N LEU A 217 13.49 -4.70 -0.13
CA LEU A 217 14.59 -5.59 -0.41
C LEU A 217 14.24 -7.00 0.12
N PHE A 218 14.41 -8.03 -0.71
CA PHE A 218 14.16 -9.42 -0.34
C PHE A 218 15.29 -10.35 -0.79
N GLY A 219 15.72 -11.23 0.12
CA GLY A 219 16.66 -12.31 -0.14
C GLY A 219 18.08 -11.84 -0.51
N GLY A 220 18.72 -12.62 -1.38
CA GLY A 220 20.11 -12.45 -1.81
C GLY A 220 21.08 -13.41 -1.13
N ILE A 221 22.37 -13.25 -1.43
CA ILE A 221 23.50 -13.89 -0.76
C ILE A 221 24.21 -12.83 0.08
N ASP A 222 24.40 -13.09 1.37
CA ASP A 222 25.07 -12.20 2.31
C ASP A 222 26.62 -12.23 2.18
N GLU A 223 27.32 -11.43 3.00
CA GLU A 223 28.78 -11.45 3.10
C GLU A 223 29.33 -12.84 3.50
N SER A 224 28.58 -13.60 4.31
CA SER A 224 28.91 -14.98 4.71
C SER A 224 28.78 -16.00 3.58
N GLN A 225 28.36 -15.58 2.38
CA GLN A 225 28.10 -16.41 1.21
C GLN A 225 26.91 -17.37 1.38
N VAL A 226 25.95 -17.01 2.24
CA VAL A 226 24.73 -17.79 2.52
C VAL A 226 23.51 -17.09 1.93
N ALA A 227 22.59 -17.86 1.34
CA ALA A 227 21.31 -17.32 0.89
C ALA A 227 20.46 -16.89 2.10
N VAL A 228 19.78 -15.74 2.02
CA VAL A 228 18.92 -15.21 3.09
C VAL A 228 17.44 -15.11 2.68
N SER A 229 16.53 -15.04 3.67
CA SER A 229 15.05 -14.96 3.49
C SER A 229 14.43 -13.72 4.14
N GLU A 230 15.27 -12.81 4.62
CA GLU A 230 14.85 -11.59 5.29
C GLU A 230 14.23 -10.58 4.32
N SER A 231 13.47 -9.65 4.89
CA SER A 231 12.76 -8.60 4.17
C SER A 231 13.08 -7.26 4.82
N TRP A 232 13.66 -6.33 4.06
CA TRP A 232 14.06 -5.02 4.57
C TRP A 232 13.34 -3.92 3.80
N MET A 233 12.63 -3.06 4.52
CA MET A 233 11.94 -1.92 3.94
C MET A 233 12.80 -0.66 4.12
N PHE A 234 13.04 0.07 3.03
CA PHE A 234 13.68 1.38 3.04
C PHE A 234 12.62 2.47 2.88
N ASP A 235 12.49 3.33 3.88
CA ASP A 235 11.58 4.47 3.82
C ASP A 235 12.25 5.67 3.14
N LEU A 236 11.69 6.11 2.00
CA LEU A 236 12.26 7.15 1.15
C LEU A 236 12.27 8.54 1.81
N ALA A 237 11.38 8.80 2.76
CA ALA A 237 11.26 10.11 3.42
C ALA A 237 12.25 10.27 4.58
N SER A 238 12.36 9.26 5.43
CA SER A 238 13.25 9.25 6.61
C SER A 238 14.66 8.73 6.33
N ARG A 239 14.88 8.08 5.18
CA ARG A 239 16.13 7.39 4.79
C ARG A 239 16.55 6.32 5.81
N GLN A 240 15.57 5.56 6.31
CA GLN A 240 15.79 4.51 7.31
C GLN A 240 15.45 3.13 6.77
N TRP A 241 16.29 2.17 7.12
CA TRP A 241 16.01 0.75 6.96
C TRP A 241 15.21 0.21 8.14
N LYS A 242 14.30 -0.72 7.85
CA LYS A 242 13.51 -1.44 8.85
C LYS A 242 13.34 -2.90 8.43
N GLU A 243 13.74 -3.83 9.28
CA GLU A 243 13.45 -5.25 9.08
C GLU A 243 11.94 -5.51 9.21
N MET A 244 11.40 -6.29 8.27
CA MET A 244 9.98 -6.58 8.16
C MET A 244 9.70 -8.04 8.49
N ALA A 245 9.12 -8.27 9.67
CA ALA A 245 8.68 -9.58 10.15
C ALA A 245 7.37 -10.04 9.47
N PHE A 246 7.42 -10.29 8.15
CA PHE A 246 6.28 -10.83 7.41
C PHE A 246 5.99 -12.30 7.79
N LYS A 247 4.71 -12.65 7.82
CA LYS A 247 4.25 -14.02 8.11
C LYS A 247 4.46 -14.95 6.91
N ASN A 248 4.67 -16.23 7.18
CA ASN A 248 4.80 -17.30 6.19
C ASN A 248 5.89 -17.07 5.12
N LYS A 249 6.99 -16.39 5.50
CA LYS A 249 8.05 -15.99 4.56
C LYS A 249 8.56 -17.18 3.72
N PRO A 250 8.91 -16.96 2.43
CA PRO A 250 9.52 -17.98 1.60
C PRO A 250 10.87 -18.43 2.18
N GLU A 251 11.36 -19.58 1.72
CA GLU A 251 12.72 -20.01 2.03
C GLU A 251 13.77 -19.06 1.45
N ALA A 252 14.98 -19.15 2.02
CA ALA A 252 16.10 -18.30 1.68
C ALA A 252 16.58 -18.54 0.25
N ARG A 253 16.70 -17.45 -0.52
CA ARG A 253 16.94 -17.53 -1.96
C ARG A 253 17.66 -16.31 -2.52
N HIS A 254 18.34 -16.51 -3.64
CA HIS A 254 18.94 -15.45 -4.43
C HIS A 254 18.66 -15.66 -5.92
N SER A 255 18.88 -14.60 -6.72
CA SER A 255 18.70 -14.63 -8.18
C SER A 255 17.32 -15.12 -8.62
N HIS A 256 16.32 -14.94 -7.76
CA HIS A 256 14.89 -15.00 -8.09
C HIS A 256 14.50 -13.74 -8.87
N ALA A 257 13.39 -13.79 -9.60
CA ALA A 257 12.75 -12.59 -10.09
C ALA A 257 11.63 -12.15 -9.15
N SER A 258 11.34 -10.86 -9.11
CA SER A 258 10.26 -10.31 -8.30
C SER A 258 9.55 -9.17 -9.02
N VAL A 259 8.23 -9.08 -8.86
CA VAL A 259 7.37 -8.16 -9.60
C VAL A 259 6.33 -7.53 -8.68
N TYR A 260 6.39 -6.21 -8.52
CA TYR A 260 5.42 -5.46 -7.73
C TYR A 260 4.23 -5.00 -8.58
N HIS A 261 3.02 -5.40 -8.19
CA HIS A 261 1.77 -4.97 -8.81
C HIS A 261 1.17 -3.79 -8.05
N GLN A 262 1.49 -2.58 -8.49
CA GLN A 262 1.10 -1.34 -7.80
C GLN A 262 -0.40 -1.19 -7.53
N GLN A 263 -1.28 -1.58 -8.47
CA GLN A 263 -2.74 -1.46 -8.28
C GLN A 263 -3.30 -2.44 -7.23
N LYS A 264 -2.78 -3.68 -7.17
CA LYS A 264 -3.19 -4.67 -6.15
C LYS A 264 -2.43 -4.52 -4.83
N GLY A 265 -1.30 -3.80 -4.81
CA GLY A 265 -0.45 -3.68 -3.62
C GLY A 265 0.26 -5.00 -3.27
N THR A 266 0.50 -5.88 -4.25
CA THR A 266 1.10 -7.20 -4.05
C THR A 266 2.48 -7.32 -4.69
N LEU A 267 3.36 -8.12 -4.09
CA LEU A 267 4.67 -8.46 -4.65
C LEU A 267 4.73 -9.96 -4.94
N LEU A 268 4.93 -10.34 -6.20
CA LEU A 268 5.25 -11.70 -6.60
C LEU A 268 6.76 -11.92 -6.50
N VAL A 269 7.19 -13.05 -5.97
CA VAL A 269 8.57 -13.59 -6.08
C VAL A 269 8.47 -14.96 -6.73
N PHE A 270 9.29 -15.24 -7.75
CA PHE A 270 9.30 -16.51 -8.46
C PHE A 270 10.71 -17.10 -8.55
N GLY A 271 10.79 -18.42 -8.30
CA GLY A 271 11.99 -19.23 -8.45
C GLY A 271 13.20 -18.70 -7.66
N GLY A 272 14.36 -18.70 -8.32
CA GLY A 272 15.66 -18.42 -7.71
C GLY A 272 16.43 -19.68 -7.37
N GLN A 273 17.48 -19.53 -6.58
CA GLN A 273 18.30 -20.62 -6.08
C GLN A 273 18.34 -20.58 -4.55
N GLY A 274 18.05 -21.72 -3.92
CA GLY A 274 17.97 -21.88 -2.47
C GLY A 274 19.34 -22.03 -1.80
N ALA A 275 19.34 -22.09 -0.46
CA ALA A 275 20.56 -22.22 0.34
C ALA A 275 21.37 -23.50 0.07
N GLU A 276 20.74 -24.58 -0.42
CA GLU A 276 21.42 -25.82 -0.80
C GLU A 276 21.92 -25.82 -2.26
N GLY A 277 21.76 -24.69 -2.98
CA GLY A 277 22.09 -24.58 -4.40
C GLY A 277 21.04 -25.19 -5.32
N ASN A 278 19.92 -25.69 -4.77
CA ASN A 278 18.76 -26.16 -5.52
C ASN A 278 18.05 -25.02 -6.26
N VAL A 279 17.63 -25.27 -7.49
CA VAL A 279 16.83 -24.31 -8.26
C VAL A 279 15.36 -24.43 -7.86
N LEU A 280 14.71 -23.29 -7.61
CA LEU A 280 13.36 -23.23 -7.08
C LEU A 280 12.33 -23.04 -8.20
N GLN A 281 11.19 -23.72 -8.08
CA GLN A 281 10.01 -23.59 -8.96
C GLN A 281 8.84 -22.88 -8.27
N ASP A 282 8.89 -22.69 -6.95
CA ASP A 282 7.81 -22.04 -6.24
C ASP A 282 7.70 -20.54 -6.58
N ALA A 283 6.49 -20.01 -6.49
CA ALA A 283 6.26 -18.58 -6.41
C ALA A 283 5.49 -18.25 -5.13
N HIS A 284 5.69 -17.04 -4.65
CA HIS A 284 5.04 -16.51 -3.45
C HIS A 284 4.54 -15.11 -3.70
N ILE A 285 3.35 -14.81 -3.17
CA ILE A 285 2.74 -13.48 -3.23
C ILE A 285 2.72 -12.90 -1.83
N LEU A 286 3.39 -11.76 -1.64
CA LEU A 286 3.27 -10.92 -0.45
C LEU A 286 2.07 -9.99 -0.61
N GLU A 287 1.14 -10.05 0.34
CA GLU A 287 -0.04 -9.20 0.40
C GLU A 287 -0.19 -8.63 1.82
N GLY A 288 -0.09 -7.32 1.94
CA GLY A 288 -0.15 -6.57 3.21
C GLY A 288 0.99 -6.87 4.20
N SER A 289 0.91 -8.01 4.91
CA SER A 289 1.91 -8.44 5.90
C SER A 289 2.14 -9.95 5.98
N SER A 290 1.55 -10.72 5.05
CA SER A 290 1.76 -12.16 4.94
C SER A 290 2.12 -12.53 3.52
N TRP A 291 3.06 -13.46 3.41
CA TRP A 291 3.24 -14.22 2.18
C TRP A 291 2.17 -15.32 2.10
N ARG A 292 1.89 -15.74 0.87
CA ARG A 292 1.16 -16.97 0.53
C ARG A 292 1.86 -17.65 -0.66
N PRO A 293 1.88 -18.98 -0.73
CA PRO A 293 2.32 -19.68 -1.93
C PRO A 293 1.40 -19.37 -3.11
N LEU A 294 1.95 -19.52 -4.31
CA LEU A 294 1.23 -19.53 -5.58
C LEU A 294 1.23 -20.96 -6.12
N GLU A 295 0.19 -21.72 -5.77
CA GLU A 295 0.10 -23.16 -6.09
C GLU A 295 0.24 -23.42 -7.60
N SER A 296 -0.33 -22.55 -8.44
CA SER A 296 -0.28 -22.63 -9.91
C SER A 296 1.14 -22.66 -10.48
N ALA A 297 2.13 -22.05 -9.81
CA ALA A 297 3.54 -22.08 -10.24
C ALA A 297 4.19 -23.47 -10.13
N THR A 298 3.59 -24.38 -9.37
CA THR A 298 4.05 -25.78 -9.22
C THR A 298 3.26 -26.77 -10.07
N ASP A 299 2.28 -26.30 -10.85
CA ASP A 299 1.59 -27.13 -11.83
C ASP A 299 2.52 -27.49 -13.01
N THR A 300 2.20 -28.60 -13.66
CA THR A 300 2.76 -29.06 -14.94
C THR A 300 2.60 -28.06 -16.10
N LEU A 301 1.69 -27.09 -15.97
CA LEU A 301 1.46 -26.02 -16.94
C LEU A 301 2.28 -24.75 -16.64
N ALA A 302 3.07 -24.72 -15.56
CA ALA A 302 3.94 -23.61 -15.20
C ALA A 302 5.40 -23.84 -15.66
N PRO A 303 6.20 -22.76 -15.79
CA PRO A 303 7.64 -22.89 -16.01
C PRO A 303 8.31 -23.75 -14.94
N CYS A 304 9.23 -24.63 -15.37
CA CYS A 304 10.11 -25.33 -14.45
C CYS A 304 10.99 -24.35 -13.65
N GLY A 305 11.50 -24.84 -12.51
CA GLY A 305 12.35 -24.06 -11.62
C GLY A 305 13.56 -23.44 -12.31
N ARG A 306 13.82 -22.17 -12.00
CA ARG A 306 14.83 -21.34 -12.68
C ARG A 306 15.42 -20.26 -11.79
N CYS A 307 16.71 -19.98 -11.95
CA CYS A 307 17.39 -18.83 -11.34
C CYS A 307 18.03 -17.92 -12.40
N GLY A 308 18.29 -16.66 -12.06
CA GLY A 308 18.84 -15.69 -13.02
C GLY A 308 17.94 -15.39 -14.22
N HIS A 309 16.64 -15.66 -14.10
CA HIS A 309 15.62 -15.26 -15.07
C HIS A 309 15.19 -13.80 -14.81
N SER A 310 14.52 -13.18 -15.77
CA SER A 310 13.85 -11.90 -15.57
C SER A 310 12.34 -12.11 -15.42
N ALA A 311 11.68 -11.22 -14.66
CA ALA A 311 10.23 -11.09 -14.68
C ALA A 311 9.83 -9.61 -14.79
N SER A 312 8.69 -9.31 -15.42
CA SER A 312 8.20 -7.95 -15.59
C SER A 312 6.67 -7.90 -15.58
N LEU A 313 6.11 -6.90 -14.89
CA LEU A 313 4.68 -6.61 -14.95
C LEU A 313 4.33 -6.04 -16.32
N CYS A 314 3.48 -6.74 -17.06
CA CYS A 314 3.04 -6.35 -18.39
C CYS A 314 1.55 -6.02 -18.35
N GLU A 315 1.19 -4.84 -18.85
CA GLU A 315 -0.21 -4.42 -19.02
C GLU A 315 -0.59 -4.64 -20.49
N LEU A 316 -1.19 -5.79 -20.78
CA LEU A 316 -1.52 -6.24 -22.14
C LEU A 316 -3.03 -6.28 -22.30
N SER A 317 -3.57 -5.56 -23.29
CA SER A 317 -5.01 -5.56 -23.61
C SER A 317 -5.94 -5.29 -22.40
N ASN A 318 -5.50 -4.40 -21.49
CA ASN A 318 -6.15 -4.07 -20.20
C ASN A 318 -6.17 -5.19 -19.15
N LYS A 319 -5.36 -6.25 -19.33
CA LYS A 319 -5.04 -7.25 -18.28
C LYS A 319 -3.62 -7.02 -17.75
N PHE A 320 -3.40 -7.35 -16.47
CA PHE A 320 -2.07 -7.43 -15.88
C PHE A 320 -1.59 -8.87 -15.90
N VAL A 321 -0.47 -9.11 -16.58
CA VAL A 321 0.22 -10.40 -16.61
C VAL A 321 1.67 -10.21 -16.17
N VAL A 322 2.31 -11.26 -15.66
CA VAL A 322 3.76 -11.25 -15.43
C VAL A 322 4.44 -12.02 -16.55
N ALA A 323 5.26 -11.34 -17.33
CA ALA A 323 6.13 -11.99 -18.31
C ALA A 323 7.39 -12.50 -17.60
N VAL A 324 7.73 -13.77 -17.77
CA VAL A 324 8.95 -14.41 -17.26
C VAL A 324 9.76 -14.91 -18.46
N PHE A 325 11.05 -14.55 -18.54
CA PHE A 325 11.90 -14.92 -19.66
C PHE A 325 13.20 -15.61 -19.23
N GLY A 326 13.49 -16.74 -19.88
CA GLY A 326 14.76 -17.47 -19.79
C GLY A 326 15.15 -17.87 -18.37
N GLY A 327 16.45 -17.81 -18.08
CA GLY A 327 17.05 -18.23 -16.81
C GLY A 327 17.72 -19.60 -16.88
N ASP A 328 18.47 -19.92 -15.83
CA ASP A 328 19.19 -21.17 -15.65
C ASP A 328 18.31 -22.17 -14.89
N ILE A 329 17.95 -23.27 -15.54
CA ILE A 329 17.07 -24.30 -14.97
C ILE A 329 17.85 -25.44 -14.27
N SER A 330 19.19 -25.43 -14.33
CA SER A 330 20.05 -26.42 -13.66
C SER A 330 20.87 -25.85 -12.51
N GLY A 331 20.86 -24.53 -12.31
CA GLY A 331 21.66 -23.82 -11.30
C GLY A 331 23.17 -23.94 -11.54
N THR A 332 23.55 -24.39 -12.73
CA THR A 332 24.89 -24.79 -13.15
C THR A 332 25.21 -24.32 -14.58
N GLY A 333 24.34 -23.51 -15.18
CA GLY A 333 24.52 -22.87 -16.49
C GLY A 333 23.61 -23.38 -17.61
N LYS A 334 22.53 -24.13 -17.34
CA LYS A 334 21.58 -24.51 -18.41
C LYS A 334 20.54 -23.40 -18.60
N GLY A 335 20.93 -22.38 -19.34
CA GLY A 335 20.02 -21.32 -19.79
C GLY A 335 18.91 -21.83 -20.70
N GLU A 336 17.73 -21.20 -20.62
CA GLU A 336 16.60 -21.32 -21.55
C GLU A 336 16.28 -19.96 -22.21
N ASN A 337 15.45 -19.93 -23.27
CA ASN A 337 14.92 -18.70 -23.92
C ASN A 337 13.40 -18.73 -24.11
N ASP A 338 12.70 -19.48 -23.27
CA ASP A 338 11.25 -19.51 -23.21
C ASP A 338 10.67 -18.21 -22.62
N LEU A 339 9.50 -17.81 -23.12
CA LEU A 339 8.75 -16.64 -22.67
C LEU A 339 7.39 -17.10 -22.12
N TRP A 340 7.24 -17.02 -20.81
CA TRP A 340 6.03 -17.40 -20.09
C TRP A 340 5.23 -16.16 -19.70
N LEU A 341 3.90 -16.30 -19.68
CA LEU A 341 2.96 -15.32 -19.14
C LEU A 341 2.20 -15.94 -17.97
N TYR A 342 2.16 -15.25 -16.84
CA TYR A 342 1.28 -15.55 -15.73
C TYR A 342 0.14 -14.53 -15.67
N ASP A 343 -1.11 -14.96 -15.86
CA ASP A 343 -2.29 -14.11 -15.72
C ASP A 343 -2.67 -13.95 -14.25
N ILE A 344 -2.56 -12.71 -13.73
CA ILE A 344 -2.75 -12.39 -12.31
C ILE A 344 -4.25 -12.30 -11.94
N ALA A 345 -5.18 -12.38 -12.91
CA ALA A 345 -6.61 -12.46 -12.67
C ALA A 345 -7.10 -13.90 -12.72
N ASP A 346 -6.62 -14.69 -13.68
CA ASP A 346 -7.07 -16.06 -13.92
C ASP A 346 -6.21 -17.13 -13.20
N ASP A 347 -5.14 -16.73 -12.49
CA ASP A 347 -4.18 -17.61 -11.75
C ASP A 347 -3.68 -18.79 -12.60
N SER A 348 -3.22 -18.45 -13.81
CA SER A 348 -2.84 -19.43 -14.83
C SER A 348 -1.57 -19.02 -15.57
N TRP A 349 -0.83 -20.02 -16.03
CA TRP A 349 0.39 -19.87 -16.81
C TRP A 349 0.14 -20.26 -18.27
N ASP A 350 0.74 -19.50 -19.19
CA ASP A 350 0.74 -19.75 -20.62
C ASP A 350 2.16 -19.54 -21.18
N VAL A 351 2.49 -20.20 -22.28
CA VAL A 351 3.81 -20.08 -22.93
C VAL A 351 3.64 -19.48 -24.32
N ILE A 352 4.49 -18.51 -24.67
CA ILE A 352 4.49 -17.95 -26.03
C ILE A 352 5.40 -18.80 -26.90
N ASP A 353 4.82 -19.82 -27.54
CA ASP A 353 5.45 -20.68 -28.54
C ASP A 353 5.20 -20.21 -29.98
N GLU A 354 4.04 -19.60 -30.25
CA GLU A 354 3.70 -18.96 -31.54
C GLU A 354 4.20 -17.51 -31.62
N TYR A 355 5.35 -17.30 -32.28
CA TYR A 355 5.88 -15.97 -32.59
C TYR A 355 6.61 -15.93 -33.95
N ALA A 356 6.83 -14.71 -34.46
CA ALA A 356 7.69 -14.41 -35.60
C ALA A 356 9.05 -13.83 -35.15
N GLY A 357 9.99 -13.72 -36.09
CA GLY A 357 11.34 -13.19 -35.84
C GLY A 357 12.30 -14.19 -35.19
N GLU A 358 13.53 -13.75 -34.94
CA GLU A 358 14.56 -14.56 -34.28
C GLU A 358 14.60 -14.25 -32.78
N PRO A 359 14.34 -15.22 -31.88
CA PRO A 359 14.45 -15.02 -30.45
C PRO A 359 15.93 -14.92 -30.04
N PRO A 360 16.24 -14.24 -28.92
CA PRO A 360 17.56 -14.32 -28.31
C PRO A 360 17.94 -15.76 -27.96
N CYS A 361 19.24 -16.06 -27.98
CA CYS A 361 19.74 -17.37 -27.54
C CYS A 361 19.40 -17.67 -26.07
N PRO A 362 19.30 -18.95 -25.66
CA PRO A 362 19.12 -19.35 -24.26
C PRO A 362 20.10 -18.63 -23.32
N ARG A 363 19.62 -18.08 -22.21
CA ARG A 363 20.43 -17.19 -21.36
C ARG A 363 19.90 -17.01 -19.94
N TRP A 364 20.80 -16.62 -19.04
CA TRP A 364 20.50 -16.25 -17.65
C TRP A 364 21.35 -15.03 -17.24
N LYS A 365 20.99 -14.34 -16.15
CA LYS A 365 21.59 -13.08 -15.69
C LYS A 365 21.55 -11.96 -16.75
N HIS A 366 20.59 -12.01 -17.66
CA HIS A 366 20.20 -10.89 -18.50
C HIS A 366 19.35 -9.92 -17.68
N ALA A 367 19.29 -8.66 -18.11
CA ALA A 367 18.34 -7.70 -17.58
C ALA A 367 17.17 -7.54 -18.55
N ALA A 368 15.98 -7.26 -18.02
CA ALA A 368 14.80 -7.00 -18.84
C ALA A 368 13.84 -6.04 -18.16
N ALA A 369 13.06 -5.32 -18.96
CA ALA A 369 11.92 -4.54 -18.49
C ALA A 369 10.82 -4.47 -19.55
N PHE A 370 9.58 -4.31 -19.09
CA PHE A 370 8.43 -4.07 -19.96
C PHE A 370 8.18 -2.56 -20.13
N PHE A 371 8.07 -2.10 -21.37
CA PHE A 371 7.68 -0.74 -21.71
C PHE A 371 7.08 -0.65 -23.12
N ASP A 372 6.01 0.12 -23.30
CA ASP A 372 5.28 0.35 -24.56
C ASP A 372 4.84 -0.94 -25.29
N ASN A 373 4.14 -1.83 -24.56
CA ASN A 373 3.69 -3.16 -25.02
C ASN A 373 4.82 -4.08 -25.52
N ARG A 374 6.04 -3.84 -25.05
CA ARG A 374 7.26 -4.54 -25.47
C ARG A 374 8.10 -4.98 -24.28
N LEU A 375 8.61 -6.21 -24.32
CA LEU A 375 9.60 -6.72 -23.37
C LEU A 375 11.00 -6.51 -23.94
N TRP A 376 11.77 -5.64 -23.31
CA TRP A 376 13.16 -5.32 -23.67
C TRP A 376 14.11 -6.22 -22.90
N ILE A 377 15.10 -6.79 -23.57
CA ILE A 377 16.06 -7.75 -22.99
C ILE A 377 17.46 -7.39 -23.43
N ILE A 378 18.39 -7.27 -22.48
CA ILE A 378 19.80 -6.97 -22.74
C ILE A 378 20.74 -8.04 -22.17
N GLY A 379 21.71 -8.43 -22.98
CA GLY A 379 22.90 -9.17 -22.57
C GLY A 379 22.60 -10.46 -21.82
N GLY A 380 23.31 -10.68 -20.72
CA GLY A 380 23.28 -11.91 -19.94
C GLY A 380 24.34 -12.93 -20.35
N THR A 381 24.24 -14.12 -19.78
CA THR A 381 25.21 -15.22 -19.93
C THR A 381 24.59 -16.38 -20.72
N TYR A 382 25.36 -16.98 -21.62
CA TYR A 382 25.05 -18.20 -22.35
C TYR A 382 26.12 -19.28 -22.12
N ALA A 383 25.71 -20.55 -22.02
CA ALA A 383 26.62 -21.68 -21.90
C ALA A 383 27.19 -22.07 -23.27
N GLY A 384 28.42 -21.66 -23.51
CA GLY A 384 29.20 -22.10 -24.66
C GLY A 384 29.90 -23.44 -24.44
N TRP A 385 30.43 -24.01 -25.52
CA TRP A 385 31.15 -25.28 -25.50
C TRP A 385 32.43 -25.27 -24.64
N PHE A 386 33.14 -24.14 -24.59
CA PHE A 386 34.42 -24.02 -23.87
C PHE A 386 34.33 -23.22 -22.57
N ARG A 387 33.36 -22.32 -22.47
CA ARG A 387 33.12 -21.42 -21.33
C ARG A 387 31.75 -20.77 -21.47
N ASN A 388 31.30 -20.14 -20.38
CA ASN A 388 30.21 -19.18 -20.45
C ASN A 388 30.63 -17.94 -21.25
N TYR A 389 29.72 -17.45 -22.10
CA TYR A 389 29.89 -16.23 -22.88
C TYR A 389 28.93 -15.15 -22.38
N ILE A 390 29.44 -13.94 -22.21
CA ILE A 390 28.66 -12.75 -21.88
C ILE A 390 28.19 -12.12 -23.18
N MET A 391 26.90 -11.76 -23.23
CA MET A 391 26.28 -11.15 -24.39
C MET A 391 26.18 -9.64 -24.26
N SER A 392 26.28 -8.98 -25.42
CA SER A 392 26.20 -7.52 -25.63
C SER A 392 25.10 -7.18 -26.64
N ASP A 393 24.11 -8.07 -26.77
CA ASP A 393 22.99 -7.92 -27.68
C ASP A 393 21.77 -7.31 -26.98
N PHE A 394 20.92 -6.67 -27.77
CA PHE A 394 19.69 -6.05 -27.32
C PHE A 394 18.54 -6.57 -28.16
N PHE A 395 17.54 -7.13 -27.49
CA PHE A 395 16.37 -7.75 -28.09
C PHE A 395 15.09 -7.15 -27.54
N VAL A 396 14.04 -7.20 -28.34
CA VAL A 396 12.70 -6.80 -27.95
C VAL A 396 11.65 -7.77 -28.46
N PHE A 397 10.74 -8.18 -27.59
CA PHE A 397 9.51 -8.88 -27.97
C PHE A 397 8.35 -7.90 -28.01
N ASP A 398 7.69 -7.76 -29.15
CA ASP A 398 6.46 -6.97 -29.29
C ASP A 398 5.24 -7.89 -29.09
N PHE A 399 4.48 -7.64 -28.02
CA PHE A 399 3.30 -8.46 -27.68
C PHE A 399 2.11 -8.22 -28.61
N VAL A 400 2.05 -7.08 -29.32
CA VAL A 400 0.99 -6.76 -30.29
C VAL A 400 1.28 -7.45 -31.62
N ALA A 401 2.53 -7.45 -32.07
CA ALA A 401 2.97 -8.12 -33.28
C ALA A 401 3.27 -9.62 -33.10
N LYS A 402 3.39 -10.09 -31.85
CA LYS A 402 3.94 -11.41 -31.47
C LYS A 402 5.25 -11.71 -32.21
N CYS A 403 6.19 -10.77 -32.16
CA CYS A 403 7.43 -10.84 -32.94
C CYS A 403 8.64 -10.44 -32.10
N TRP A 404 9.71 -11.23 -32.22
CA TRP A 404 11.03 -10.86 -31.75
C TRP A 404 11.74 -9.97 -32.75
N PHE A 405 12.46 -8.99 -32.23
CA PHE A 405 13.40 -8.17 -32.99
C PHE A 405 14.72 -8.10 -32.25
N LYS A 406 15.81 -8.27 -33.00
CA LYS A 406 17.13 -7.81 -32.56
C LYS A 406 17.22 -6.32 -32.88
N CYS A 407 17.55 -5.49 -31.88
CA CYS A 407 17.75 -4.06 -32.08
C CYS A 407 19.07 -3.81 -32.81
N ASP A 408 19.10 -2.84 -33.72
CA ASP A 408 20.32 -2.49 -34.47
C ASP A 408 21.21 -1.58 -33.62
N VAL A 409 22.01 -2.21 -32.76
CA VAL A 409 22.92 -1.57 -31.81
C VAL A 409 24.30 -2.22 -31.96
N ASP A 410 25.36 -1.42 -32.13
CA ASP A 410 26.73 -1.95 -32.09
C ASP A 410 27.01 -2.45 -30.66
N PRO A 411 27.39 -3.73 -30.47
CA PRO A 411 27.79 -4.26 -29.17
C PRO A 411 28.90 -3.46 -28.46
N LYS A 412 29.68 -2.65 -29.19
CA LYS A 412 30.68 -1.74 -28.62
C LYS A 412 30.05 -0.55 -27.89
N ASP A 413 28.95 -0.01 -28.40
CA ASP A 413 28.26 1.16 -27.82
C ASP A 413 27.44 0.77 -26.59
N LEU A 414 26.97 -0.48 -26.57
CA LEU A 414 26.17 -1.03 -25.49
C LEU A 414 27.01 -1.60 -24.34
N GLY A 415 28.30 -1.90 -24.55
CA GLY A 415 29.13 -2.60 -23.57
C GLY A 415 28.74 -4.06 -23.38
N SER A 416 29.34 -4.73 -22.39
CA SER A 416 28.94 -6.08 -21.96
C SER A 416 28.29 -6.01 -20.58
N HIS A 417 27.17 -6.70 -20.44
CA HIS A 417 26.31 -6.60 -19.26
C HIS A 417 25.76 -7.95 -18.85
N THR A 418 26.00 -8.31 -17.59
CA THR A 418 25.30 -9.38 -16.88
C THR A 418 24.89 -8.87 -15.52
N ASP A 419 23.61 -8.58 -15.34
CA ASP A 419 23.02 -8.49 -14.01
C ASP A 419 21.51 -8.67 -14.07
N VAL A 420 20.91 -9.22 -13.02
CA VAL A 420 19.44 -9.31 -12.95
C VAL A 420 18.93 -7.99 -12.37
N GLY A 421 18.15 -7.25 -13.16
CA GLY A 421 17.56 -6.00 -12.72
C GLY A 421 18.50 -4.79 -12.76
N SER A 422 19.61 -4.84 -13.50
CA SER A 422 20.42 -3.64 -13.82
C SER A 422 19.76 -2.70 -14.83
N LEU A 423 18.73 -3.17 -15.55
CA LEU A 423 17.96 -2.39 -16.51
C LEU A 423 16.71 -1.84 -15.84
N THR A 424 16.53 -0.53 -15.90
CA THR A 424 15.33 0.18 -15.44
C THR A 424 14.84 1.14 -16.51
N VAL A 425 13.54 1.45 -16.50
CA VAL A 425 12.90 2.38 -17.45
C VAL A 425 12.41 3.58 -16.66
N LEU A 426 12.77 4.79 -17.09
CA LEU A 426 12.28 6.02 -16.48
C LEU A 426 11.01 6.49 -17.20
N PRO A 427 9.80 6.37 -16.60
CA PRO A 427 8.54 6.58 -17.34
C PRO A 427 8.38 7.99 -17.91
N SER A 428 8.92 9.01 -17.23
CA SER A 428 8.83 10.42 -17.63
C SER A 428 9.60 10.76 -18.90
N SER A 429 10.73 10.08 -19.15
CA SER A 429 11.58 10.31 -20.33
C SER A 429 11.46 9.20 -21.38
N ARG A 430 10.82 8.08 -21.03
CA ARG A 430 10.77 6.84 -21.83
C ARG A 430 12.16 6.29 -22.22
N ALA A 431 13.20 6.70 -21.49
CA ALA A 431 14.56 6.20 -21.67
C ALA A 431 14.82 4.97 -20.81
N ILE A 432 15.61 4.05 -21.34
CA ILE A 432 16.09 2.86 -20.64
C ILE A 432 17.47 3.19 -20.07
N PHE A 433 17.72 2.85 -18.81
CA PHE A 433 19.01 2.97 -18.16
C PHE A 433 19.53 1.59 -17.77
N ILE A 434 20.82 1.37 -17.99
CA ILE A 434 21.56 0.15 -17.64
C ILE A 434 22.69 0.56 -16.70
N PHE A 435 22.83 -0.13 -15.58
CA PHE A 435 23.87 0.14 -14.58
C PHE A 435 24.77 -1.10 -14.37
N GLY A 436 26.09 -0.91 -14.36
CA GLY A 436 27.07 -1.91 -13.97
C GLY A 436 26.96 -3.25 -14.72
N GLY A 437 27.26 -4.36 -14.04
CA GLY A 437 27.35 -5.68 -14.66
C GLY A 437 28.79 -6.10 -14.88
N ALA A 438 29.06 -6.93 -15.90
CA ALA A 438 30.38 -7.52 -16.13
C ALA A 438 30.84 -7.36 -17.59
N ASP A 439 32.12 -7.01 -17.77
CA ASP A 439 32.76 -6.88 -19.07
C ASP A 439 32.93 -8.23 -19.82
N GLN A 440 33.49 -8.22 -21.03
CA GLN A 440 33.72 -9.44 -21.84
C GLN A 440 34.65 -10.48 -21.18
N ARG A 441 35.40 -10.11 -20.12
CA ARG A 441 36.26 -11.01 -19.34
C ARG A 441 35.55 -11.55 -18.10
N GLY A 442 34.38 -11.01 -17.76
CA GLY A 442 33.65 -11.29 -16.52
C GLY A 442 34.07 -10.41 -15.34
N CYS A 443 34.87 -9.36 -15.57
CA CYS A 443 35.25 -8.41 -14.53
C CYS A 443 34.09 -7.43 -14.29
N PRO A 444 33.69 -7.16 -13.03
CA PRO A 444 32.67 -6.17 -12.73
C PRO A 444 32.97 -4.78 -13.29
N CYS A 445 31.94 -4.06 -13.73
CA CYS A 445 32.04 -2.70 -14.26
C CYS A 445 31.11 -1.74 -13.51
N ALA A 446 31.40 -0.44 -13.59
CA ALA A 446 30.52 0.64 -13.11
C ALA A 446 29.85 1.38 -14.28
N ASP A 447 29.90 0.82 -15.49
CA ASP A 447 29.43 1.52 -16.68
C ASP A 447 27.91 1.78 -16.61
N VAL A 448 27.51 3.00 -16.96
CA VAL A 448 26.10 3.40 -17.00
C VAL A 448 25.74 3.88 -18.39
N TYR A 449 24.73 3.25 -19.00
CA TYR A 449 24.26 3.58 -20.34
C TYR A 449 22.81 4.05 -20.29
N ARG A 450 22.53 5.13 -21.03
CA ARG A 450 21.18 5.63 -21.28
C ARG A 450 20.84 5.44 -22.76
N LEU A 451 19.76 4.70 -23.00
CA LEU A 451 19.18 4.46 -24.32
C LEU A 451 17.94 5.34 -24.43
N ALA A 452 18.04 6.44 -25.17
CA ALA A 452 16.92 7.33 -25.46
C ALA A 452 16.38 7.02 -26.88
N PRO A 453 15.06 6.82 -27.08
CA PRO A 453 14.53 6.52 -28.42
C PRO A 453 14.79 7.68 -29.39
N VAL A 454 15.39 7.40 -30.56
CA VAL A 454 15.80 8.41 -31.56
C VAL A 454 14.62 9.15 -32.16
N CYS A 455 13.54 8.42 -32.41
CA CYS A 455 12.29 8.98 -32.89
C CYS A 455 11.24 8.93 -31.78
N THR A 456 10.47 10.02 -31.65
CA THR A 456 9.20 10.05 -30.93
C THR A 456 8.09 9.33 -31.71
N THR A 457 8.38 8.12 -32.20
CA THR A 457 7.37 7.06 -32.28
C THR A 457 6.99 6.66 -30.86
N ILE A 458 6.33 7.59 -30.17
CA ILE A 458 5.34 7.25 -29.17
C ILE A 458 4.44 6.27 -29.90
N SER A 459 4.39 5.00 -29.50
CA SER A 459 3.47 4.08 -30.18
C SER A 459 2.09 4.71 -30.10
N LEU A 460 1.40 4.84 -31.24
CA LEU A 460 0.04 5.37 -31.25
C LEU A 460 -0.89 4.49 -30.41
N SER A 461 -0.54 3.21 -30.16
CA SER A 461 -1.19 2.37 -29.15
C SER A 461 -0.87 2.83 -27.72
N GLY A 462 0.41 3.05 -27.39
CA GLY A 462 0.85 3.53 -26.08
C GLY A 462 0.28 4.90 -25.72
N LEU A 463 0.35 5.89 -26.63
CA LEU A 463 -0.27 7.21 -26.41
C LEU A 463 -1.79 7.10 -26.24
N ARG A 464 -2.43 6.19 -26.98
CA ARG A 464 -3.87 5.94 -26.87
C ARG A 464 -4.23 5.25 -25.55
N GLN A 465 -3.41 4.33 -25.07
CA GLN A 465 -3.56 3.69 -23.75
C GLN A 465 -3.36 4.70 -22.63
N ASP A 466 -2.28 5.49 -22.67
CA ASP A 466 -2.02 6.59 -21.73
C ASP A 466 -3.20 7.57 -21.70
N MET A 467 -3.66 8.03 -22.87
CA MET A 467 -4.82 8.92 -22.98
C MET A 467 -6.12 8.26 -22.48
N GLN A 468 -6.34 6.97 -22.76
CA GLN A 468 -7.49 6.23 -22.24
C GLN A 468 -7.44 6.07 -20.72
N ARG A 469 -6.26 5.86 -20.14
CA ARG A 469 -6.00 5.82 -18.70
C ARG A 469 -6.29 7.16 -18.06
N THR A 470 -5.70 8.26 -18.55
CA THR A 470 -5.97 9.60 -18.02
C THR A 470 -7.46 9.96 -18.14
N VAL A 471 -8.13 9.56 -19.22
CA VAL A 471 -9.60 9.73 -19.35
C VAL A 471 -10.38 8.87 -18.35
N ALA A 472 -9.91 7.68 -17.99
CA ALA A 472 -10.53 6.84 -16.95
C ALA A 472 -10.30 7.41 -15.54
N GLU A 473 -9.08 7.84 -15.22
CA GLU A 473 -8.71 8.51 -13.97
C GLU A 473 -9.51 9.81 -13.79
N VAL A 474 -9.63 10.64 -14.82
CA VAL A 474 -10.46 11.86 -14.80
C VAL A 474 -11.95 11.55 -14.60
N LYS A 475 -12.48 10.45 -15.18
CA LYS A 475 -13.84 10.00 -14.89
C LYS A 475 -14.02 9.56 -13.44
N GLN A 476 -13.03 8.88 -12.85
CA GLN A 476 -13.09 8.46 -11.46
C GLN A 476 -12.98 9.65 -10.50
N MET A 477 -12.05 10.58 -10.72
CA MET A 477 -11.98 11.84 -9.99
C MET A 477 -13.29 12.64 -10.08
N ARG A 478 -13.96 12.62 -11.25
CA ARG A 478 -15.28 13.24 -11.40
C ARG A 478 -16.35 12.56 -10.55
N LEU A 479 -16.37 11.23 -10.46
CA LEU A 479 -17.30 10.48 -9.60
C LEU A 479 -17.05 10.76 -8.11
N GLU A 480 -15.79 10.83 -7.69
CA GLU A 480 -15.41 11.19 -6.32
C GLU A 480 -15.75 12.65 -5.99
N MET A 481 -15.59 13.57 -6.95
CA MET A 481 -16.00 14.96 -6.83
C MET A 481 -17.54 15.12 -6.78
N ASP A 482 -18.29 14.40 -7.62
CA ASP A 482 -19.75 14.38 -7.57
C ASP A 482 -20.26 13.84 -6.21
N LYS A 483 -19.59 12.81 -5.64
CA LYS A 483 -19.91 12.26 -4.30
C LYS A 483 -19.62 13.26 -3.17
N THR A 484 -18.46 13.91 -3.17
CA THR A 484 -18.13 14.93 -2.16
C THR A 484 -19.01 16.19 -2.29
N LEU A 485 -19.49 16.51 -3.50
CA LEU A 485 -20.50 17.55 -3.70
C LEU A 485 -21.85 17.18 -3.07
N GLN A 486 -22.25 15.90 -3.13
CA GLN A 486 -23.45 15.42 -2.45
C GLN A 486 -23.30 15.46 -0.93
N GLU A 487 -22.20 14.93 -0.38
CA GLU A 487 -21.90 14.94 1.06
C GLU A 487 -21.86 16.38 1.63
N THR A 488 -21.31 17.34 0.90
CA THR A 488 -21.33 18.76 1.29
C THR A 488 -22.70 19.41 1.14
N GLY A 489 -23.54 18.94 0.21
CA GLY A 489 -24.97 19.31 0.12
C GLY A 489 -25.77 18.88 1.35
N GLU A 490 -25.66 17.60 1.73
CA GLU A 490 -26.28 17.05 2.93
C GLU A 490 -25.78 17.78 4.20
N LEU A 491 -24.47 18.04 4.30
CA LEU A 491 -23.91 18.83 5.39
C LEU A 491 -24.49 20.26 5.43
N LYS A 492 -24.69 20.91 4.29
CA LYS A 492 -25.30 22.24 4.22
C LYS A 492 -26.77 22.24 4.69
N GLU A 493 -27.54 21.20 4.37
CA GLU A 493 -28.90 21.06 4.89
C GLU A 493 -28.90 20.90 6.42
N THR A 494 -28.04 20.04 6.97
CA THR A 494 -27.94 19.87 8.44
C THR A 494 -27.52 21.16 9.15
N VAL A 495 -26.56 21.92 8.59
CA VAL A 495 -26.16 23.24 9.11
C VAL A 495 -27.33 24.24 9.06
N THR A 496 -28.11 24.24 7.98
CA THR A 496 -29.29 25.11 7.85
C THR A 496 -30.38 24.73 8.87
N GLN A 497 -30.58 23.43 9.11
CA GLN A 497 -31.50 22.93 10.13
C GLN A 497 -31.05 23.32 11.54
N ILE A 498 -29.76 23.16 11.86
CA ILE A 498 -29.17 23.59 13.13
C ILE A 498 -29.34 25.11 13.32
N ALA A 499 -29.07 25.92 12.29
CA ALA A 499 -29.28 27.37 12.35
C ALA A 499 -30.72 27.71 12.72
N SER A 500 -31.71 27.11 12.04
CA SER A 500 -33.13 27.33 12.34
C SER A 500 -33.55 26.88 13.76
N GLN A 501 -32.94 25.79 14.27
CA GLN A 501 -33.16 25.33 15.65
C GLN A 501 -32.50 26.28 16.66
N THR A 502 -31.38 26.91 16.30
CA THR A 502 -30.67 27.88 17.13
C THR A 502 -31.47 29.18 17.24
N GLU A 503 -31.97 29.72 16.12
CA GLU A 503 -32.88 30.87 16.11
C GLU A 503 -34.16 30.59 16.92
N ALA A 504 -34.75 29.40 16.76
CA ALA A 504 -35.93 28.99 17.52
C ALA A 504 -35.64 28.77 19.02
N ALA A 505 -34.42 28.43 19.40
CA ALA A 505 -33.99 28.34 20.79
C ALA A 505 -33.71 29.73 21.39
N GLU A 506 -33.11 30.63 20.62
CA GLU A 506 -32.87 32.03 21.01
C GLU A 506 -34.19 32.78 21.24
N ALA A 507 -35.18 32.63 20.35
CA ALA A 507 -36.52 33.19 20.53
C ALA A 507 -37.22 32.66 21.81
N LYS A 508 -37.04 31.38 22.15
CA LYS A 508 -37.56 30.81 23.41
C LYS A 508 -36.82 31.35 24.63
N LEU A 509 -35.50 31.48 24.54
CA LEU A 509 -34.67 32.09 25.59
C LEU A 509 -35.09 33.54 25.84
N GLN A 510 -35.34 34.34 24.79
CA GLN A 510 -35.85 35.69 24.94
C GLN A 510 -37.21 35.72 25.66
N GLY A 511 -38.14 34.83 25.31
CA GLY A 511 -39.42 34.70 26.03
C GLY A 511 -39.26 34.31 27.52
N VAL A 512 -38.24 33.52 27.86
CA VAL A 512 -37.87 33.22 29.26
C VAL A 512 -37.27 34.44 29.96
N VAL A 513 -36.46 35.24 29.27
CA VAL A 513 -35.92 36.51 29.79
C VAL A 513 -37.04 37.52 30.06
N ASP A 514 -37.98 37.68 29.12
CA ASP A 514 -39.10 38.61 29.23
C ASP A 514 -40.05 38.21 30.39
N THR A 515 -40.36 36.92 30.52
CA THR A 515 -41.17 36.41 31.64
C THR A 515 -40.44 36.50 32.99
N ALA A 516 -39.13 36.26 33.03
CA ALA A 516 -38.32 36.48 34.23
C ALA A 516 -38.26 37.96 34.63
N SER A 517 -38.19 38.89 33.65
CA SER A 517 -38.24 40.34 33.88
C SER A 517 -39.60 40.75 34.47
N SER A 518 -40.70 40.26 33.89
CA SER A 518 -42.06 40.50 34.42
C SER A 518 -42.24 39.94 35.84
N ALA A 519 -41.76 38.72 36.11
CA ALA A 519 -41.79 38.13 37.44
C ALA A 519 -40.95 38.92 38.45
N SER A 520 -39.77 39.41 38.06
CA SER A 520 -38.91 40.26 38.89
C SER A 520 -39.60 41.58 39.25
N GLN A 521 -40.28 42.20 38.28
CA GLN A 521 -41.07 43.41 38.50
C GLN A 521 -42.23 43.17 39.47
N GLN A 522 -42.98 42.08 39.30
CA GLN A 522 -44.04 41.68 40.25
C GLN A 522 -43.49 41.45 41.67
N MET A 523 -42.30 40.83 41.79
CA MET A 523 -41.63 40.65 43.08
C MET A 523 -41.24 41.99 43.73
N ALA A 524 -40.74 42.94 42.94
CA ALA A 524 -40.40 44.28 43.43
C ALA A 524 -41.63 45.06 43.91
N ASP A 525 -42.78 44.92 43.23
CA ASP A 525 -44.03 45.56 43.64
C ASP A 525 -44.67 44.88 44.86
N LEU A 526 -44.55 43.55 45.00
CA LEU A 526 -44.89 42.84 46.24
C LEU A 526 -44.05 43.30 47.44
N VAL A 527 -42.74 43.55 47.26
CA VAL A 527 -41.87 44.08 48.31
C VAL A 527 -42.31 45.49 48.74
N LYS A 528 -42.70 46.37 47.80
CA LYS A 528 -43.28 47.69 48.14
C LYS A 528 -44.60 47.55 48.90
N ALA A 529 -45.48 46.65 48.48
CA ALA A 529 -46.75 46.39 49.17
C ALA A 529 -46.52 45.88 50.60
N GLN A 530 -45.55 44.98 50.81
CA GLN A 530 -45.16 44.50 52.14
C GLN A 530 -44.65 45.65 53.03
N GLN A 531 -43.80 46.54 52.51
CA GLN A 531 -43.31 47.71 53.24
C GLN A 531 -44.44 48.67 53.63
N GLN A 532 -45.41 48.91 52.74
CA GLN A 532 -46.61 49.69 53.03
C GLN A 532 -47.47 49.03 54.12
N LEU A 533 -47.65 47.71 54.04
CA LEU A 533 -48.41 46.95 55.04
C LEU A 533 -47.75 47.04 56.43
N GLN A 534 -46.43 46.86 56.51
CA GLN A 534 -45.66 47.04 57.75
C GLN A 534 -45.78 48.46 58.32
N ALA A 535 -45.71 49.49 57.46
CA ALA A 535 -45.93 50.88 57.89
C ALA A 535 -47.36 51.11 58.39
N SER A 536 -48.37 50.43 57.83
CA SER A 536 -49.76 50.51 58.30
C SER A 536 -49.96 49.78 59.63
N LEU A 537 -49.35 48.61 59.82
CA LEU A 537 -49.35 47.87 61.09
C LEU A 537 -48.77 48.71 62.22
N LYS A 538 -47.62 49.35 61.99
CA LYS A 538 -47.00 50.22 63.00
C LYS A 538 -47.90 51.40 63.42
N ARG A 539 -48.64 52.02 62.48
CA ARG A 539 -49.63 53.06 62.82
C ARG A 539 -50.81 52.50 63.62
N ILE A 540 -51.23 51.27 63.34
CA ILE A 540 -52.30 50.60 64.10
C ILE A 540 -51.81 50.32 65.53
N GLU A 541 -50.58 49.81 65.71
CA GLU A 541 -49.97 49.62 67.03
C GLU A 541 -49.88 50.94 67.82
N GLU A 542 -49.43 52.03 67.18
CA GLU A 542 -49.39 53.38 67.78
C GLU A 542 -50.81 53.87 68.15
N SER A 543 -51.82 53.64 67.30
CA SER A 543 -53.21 54.03 67.57
C SER A 543 -53.88 53.18 68.66
N VAL A 544 -53.55 51.89 68.77
CA VAL A 544 -54.04 51.02 69.84
C VAL A 544 -53.44 51.44 71.18
N ALA A 545 -52.13 51.71 71.23
CA ALA A 545 -51.49 52.24 72.43
C ALA A 545 -52.10 53.58 72.90
N GLN A 546 -52.48 54.45 71.95
CA GLN A 546 -53.20 55.68 72.26
C GLN A 546 -54.62 55.42 72.79
N ALA A 547 -55.35 54.47 72.20
CA ALA A 547 -56.69 54.09 72.67
C ALA A 547 -56.66 53.47 74.09
N GLU A 548 -55.67 52.62 74.40
CA GLU A 548 -55.47 52.08 75.75
C GLU A 548 -55.23 53.18 76.80
N ALA A 549 -54.48 54.23 76.44
CA ALA A 549 -54.28 55.39 77.29
C ALA A 549 -55.59 56.17 77.52
N SER A 550 -56.44 56.32 76.49
CA SER A 550 -57.78 56.92 76.62
C SER A 550 -58.73 56.07 77.46
N VAL A 551 -58.74 54.74 77.33
CA VAL A 551 -59.57 53.87 78.18
C VAL A 551 -59.18 53.99 79.66
N LYS A 552 -57.87 54.07 79.96
CA LYS A 552 -57.38 54.37 81.32
C LYS A 552 -57.82 55.74 81.84
N SER A 553 -57.98 56.75 80.98
CA SER A 553 -58.50 58.06 81.41
C SER A 553 -60.01 58.04 81.66
N PHE A 554 -60.79 57.33 80.81
CA PHE A 554 -62.24 57.15 81.02
C PHE A 554 -62.57 56.41 82.32
N SER A 555 -61.85 55.35 82.67
CA SER A 555 -62.03 54.65 83.96
C SER A 555 -61.83 55.55 85.19
N ASN A 556 -60.96 56.57 85.07
CA ASN A 556 -60.78 57.57 86.13
C ASN A 556 -61.91 58.64 86.15
N ILE A 557 -62.61 58.84 85.04
CA ILE A 557 -63.77 59.73 84.92
C ILE A 557 -65.04 59.05 85.46
N GLU A 558 -65.28 57.78 85.14
CA GLU A 558 -66.40 57.00 85.69
C GLU A 558 -66.39 57.00 87.23
N LYS A 559 -65.21 56.78 87.83
CA LYS A 559 -65.02 56.88 89.29
C LYS A 559 -65.36 58.25 89.89
N ARG A 560 -65.33 59.33 89.09
CA ARG A 560 -65.76 60.67 89.53
C ARG A 560 -67.27 60.88 89.36
N PHE A 561 -67.86 60.38 88.28
CA PHE A 561 -69.31 60.49 88.06
C PHE A 561 -70.13 59.70 89.09
N GLY A 562 -69.67 58.51 89.51
CA GLY A 562 -70.34 57.74 90.57
C GLY A 562 -70.41 58.45 91.93
N VAL A 563 -69.52 59.42 92.20
CA VAL A 563 -69.58 60.26 93.41
C VAL A 563 -70.63 61.37 93.27
N MET A 564 -70.88 61.83 92.05
CA MET A 564 -71.77 62.96 91.74
C MET A 564 -73.24 62.53 91.60
N GLU A 565 -73.51 61.30 91.16
CA GLU A 565 -74.87 60.74 91.05
C GLU A 565 -75.58 60.63 92.41
N VAL A 566 -74.83 60.23 93.45
CA VAL A 566 -75.32 60.19 94.85
C VAL A 566 -75.79 61.58 95.31
N THR A 567 -75.10 62.65 94.89
CA THR A 567 -75.44 64.02 95.31
C THR A 567 -76.70 64.57 94.63
N VAL A 568 -77.08 64.07 93.46
CA VAL A 568 -78.26 64.53 92.71
C VAL A 568 -79.56 63.95 93.27
N GLN A 569 -79.55 62.69 93.73
CA GLN A 569 -80.76 62.06 94.29
C GLN A 569 -81.25 62.75 95.57
N GLU A 570 -80.36 63.31 96.40
CA GLU A 570 -80.74 64.07 97.60
C GLU A 570 -81.48 65.40 97.30
N VAL A 571 -81.35 65.94 96.07
CA VAL A 571 -81.98 67.21 95.67
C VAL A 571 -83.41 66.98 95.16
N LEU A 572 -83.65 65.89 94.41
CA LEU A 572 -84.97 65.57 93.85
C LEU A 572 -86.03 65.34 94.93
N ALA A 573 -85.66 64.66 96.03
CA ALA A 573 -86.55 64.41 97.17
C ALA A 573 -87.10 65.68 97.86
N LYS A 574 -86.51 66.86 97.61
CA LYS A 574 -86.97 68.14 98.18
C LYS A 574 -87.94 68.91 97.28
N LEU A 575 -88.15 68.48 96.03
CA LEU A 575 -88.99 69.18 95.06
C LEU A 575 -90.43 68.64 94.98
N GLU A 576 -90.66 67.37 95.30
CA GLU A 576 -91.99 66.74 95.21
C GLU A 576 -92.99 67.20 96.27
N GLN A 577 -92.55 67.94 97.30
CA GLN A 577 -93.41 68.35 98.42
C GLN A 577 -94.21 69.66 98.19
N LYS A 578 -94.25 70.23 96.97
CA LYS A 578 -94.63 71.66 96.80
C LYS A 578 -95.53 72.06 95.62
N ALA A 579 -96.23 71.15 94.95
CA ALA A 579 -97.22 71.52 93.94
C ALA A 579 -98.43 70.57 93.90
N ASP A 580 -99.61 71.09 94.27
CA ASP A 580 -100.91 70.41 94.23
C ASP A 580 -102.00 71.42 93.76
N ILE A 581 -103.12 70.91 93.27
CA ILE A 581 -104.43 71.56 93.06
C ILE A 581 -104.70 72.37 91.75
N SER A 582 -105.24 71.63 90.77
CA SER A 582 -106.50 71.88 90.00
C SER A 582 -106.69 72.98 88.94
N SER A 583 -107.13 72.56 87.73
CA SER A 583 -108.45 72.93 87.14
C SER A 583 -108.85 72.02 85.95
N LEU A 584 -110.14 72.04 85.55
CA LEU A 584 -110.84 71.00 84.77
C LEU A 584 -111.18 71.37 83.31
N LYS A 585 -111.26 70.33 82.45
CA LYS A 585 -112.10 70.18 81.21
C LYS A 585 -111.94 71.20 80.05
N ALA A 586 -111.60 70.70 78.86
CA ALA A 586 -112.53 70.51 77.72
C ALA A 586 -111.81 70.03 76.42
N ILE A 587 -112.59 69.53 75.44
CA ILE A 587 -112.18 69.03 74.10
C ILE A 587 -111.39 67.69 74.18
N ALA A 588 -111.99 66.50 74.15
CA ALA A 588 -113.13 65.95 73.39
C ALA A 588 -112.83 65.55 71.93
N ALA A 589 -112.26 64.35 71.79
CA ALA A 589 -112.56 63.30 70.79
C ALA A 589 -113.21 63.66 69.43
N LYS A 590 -112.52 63.31 68.33
CA LYS A 590 -112.95 62.29 67.33
C LYS A 590 -111.99 62.18 66.13
N VAL A 591 -112.12 61.05 65.40
CA VAL A 591 -111.39 60.65 64.18
C VAL A 591 -109.90 60.30 64.44
N GLY A 592 -109.37 59.15 64.02
CA GLY A 592 -110.00 57.94 63.47
C GLY A 592 -109.09 57.16 62.51
N THR A 593 -108.69 55.95 62.90
CA THR A 593 -108.43 54.73 62.09
C THR A 593 -107.43 54.70 60.92
N ALA A 594 -106.82 53.51 60.76
CA ALA A 594 -106.10 52.98 59.58
C ALA A 594 -104.63 53.48 59.44
N SER A 595 -103.63 52.59 59.43
CA SER A 595 -103.07 51.83 58.28
C SER A 595 -101.79 52.53 57.79
N ASP A 596 -100.72 51.89 57.29
CA ASP A 596 -100.22 50.51 57.25
C ASP A 596 -98.69 50.65 56.96
N ASP A 597 -97.92 49.55 56.92
CA ASP A 597 -96.64 49.42 56.17
C ASP A 597 -95.42 50.30 56.65
N GLU A 598 -94.14 50.01 56.35
CA GLU A 598 -93.48 48.92 55.61
C GLU A 598 -92.01 48.72 56.07
N GLU A 599 -91.44 47.57 55.72
CA GLU A 599 -90.01 47.22 55.46
C GLU A 599 -88.80 47.68 56.31
N ALA A 600 -88.08 46.65 56.80
CA ALA A 600 -86.65 46.29 56.58
C ALA A 600 -85.51 47.24 56.98
#